data_AF-A0A2P8EBA4-F1
#
_entry.id   AF-A0A2P8EBA4-F1
#
_cell.length_a   1.000
_cell.length_b   1.000
_cell.length_c   1.000
_cell.angle_alpha   90.00
_cell.angle_beta   90.00
_cell.angle_gamma   90.00
#
_symmetry.space_group_name_H-M   'P 1'
#
loop_
_entity.id
_entity.type
_entity.pdbx_description
1 polymer ?
#
loop_
_entity_poly.entity_id
_entity_poly.type
_entity_poly.pdbx_seq_one_letter_code
_entity_poly.pdbx_strand_id
1 'polypeptide(L)' 'MDDAARRRQPLVLDVMTKDAAAIHLYEGLGWHRIGTVDHTFGDREHTPAICYLAPSFAE' A
#
# COMPACT_ATOMS: atom_id res chain seq x y z
N MET A 1 9.32 -9.13 0.17
CA MET A 1 8.01 -9.80 0.23
C MET A 1 8.15 -11.22 0.78
N ASP A 2 9.18 -11.95 0.34
CA ASP A 2 9.41 -13.37 0.69
C ASP A 2 9.52 -13.65 2.20
N ASP A 3 10.13 -12.76 3.00
CA ASP A 3 10.23 -12.99 4.45
C ASP A 3 8.86 -12.91 5.16
N ALA A 4 8.02 -11.96 4.77
CA ALA A 4 6.66 -11.83 5.32
C ALA A 4 5.79 -13.04 4.93
N ALA A 5 5.90 -13.50 3.68
CA ALA A 5 5.26 -14.72 3.19
C ALA A 5 5.73 -15.97 3.96
N ARG A 6 7.05 -16.11 4.16
CA ARG A 6 7.66 -17.20 4.96
C ARG A 6 7.12 -17.24 6.39
N ARG A 7 6.84 -16.07 6.98
CA ARG A 7 6.28 -15.93 8.32
C ARG A 7 4.75 -15.97 8.36
N ARG A 8 4.07 -16.12 7.22
CA ARG A 8 2.60 -16.04 7.07
C ARG A 8 2.00 -14.77 7.65
N GLN A 9 2.70 -13.65 7.50
CA GLN A 9 2.24 -12.34 7.97
C GLN A 9 1.73 -11.51 6.80
N PRO A 10 0.44 -11.10 6.81
CA PRO A 10 -0.09 -10.22 5.78
C PRO A 10 0.77 -8.97 5.63
N LEU A 11 1.18 -8.69 4.39
CA LEU A 11 1.94 -7.50 4.08
C LEU A 11 1.00 -6.42 3.55
N VAL A 12 0.94 -5.30 4.26
CA VAL A 12 0.20 -4.10 3.88
C VAL A 12 1.16 -2.93 3.73
N LEU A 13 0.83 -2.01 2.83
CA LEU A 13 1.48 -0.72 2.72
C LEU A 13 0.47 0.36 2.34
N ASP A 14 0.81 1.60 2.62
CA ASP A 14 0.18 2.77 2.04
C ASP A 14 1.13 3.48 1.06
N VAL A 15 0.56 4.16 0.07
CA VAL A 15 1.30 4.99 -0.90
C VAL A 15 0.54 6.29 -1.12
N MET A 16 1.25 7.42 -1.09
CA MET A 16 0.61 8.71 -1.27
C MET A 16 0.04 8.80 -2.69
N THR A 17 -1.17 9.33 -2.82
CA THR A 17 -1.87 9.43 -4.12
C THR A 17 -1.10 10.22 -5.19
N LYS A 18 -0.16 11.08 -4.78
CA LYS A 18 0.73 11.83 -5.68
C LYS A 18 1.81 10.96 -6.35
N ASP A 19 2.10 9.77 -5.81
CA ASP A 19 3.22 8.92 -6.26
C ASP A 19 2.77 7.92 -7.33
N ALA A 20 2.35 8.43 -8.50
CA ALA A 20 1.77 7.64 -9.59
C ALA A 20 2.63 6.44 -10.04
N ALA A 21 3.96 6.59 -10.06
CA ALA A 21 4.86 5.51 -10.44
C ALA A 21 4.81 4.31 -9.47
N ALA A 22 4.71 4.58 -8.17
CA ALA A 22 4.60 3.54 -7.15
C ALA A 22 3.23 2.85 -7.21
N ILE A 23 2.17 3.62 -7.44
CA ILE A 23 0.81 3.09 -7.64
C ILE A 23 0.79 2.09 -8.81
N HIS A 24 1.29 2.49 -9.98
CA HIS A 24 1.35 1.61 -11.15
C HIS A 24 2.22 0.37 -10.92
N LEU A 25 3.31 0.50 -10.17
CA LEU A 25 4.15 -0.65 -9.79
C LEU A 25 3.35 -1.66 -8.96
N TYR A 26 2.66 -1.22 -7.90
CA TYR A 26 1.93 -2.13 -7.02
C TYR A 26 0.76 -2.79 -7.73
N GLU A 27 0.00 -2.04 -8.53
CA GLU A 27 -1.08 -2.59 -9.36
C GLU A 27 -0.55 -3.62 -10.37
N GLY A 28 0.57 -3.32 -11.04
CA GLY A 28 1.22 -4.24 -11.97
C GLY A 28 1.78 -5.49 -11.30
N LEU A 29 2.15 -5.42 -10.01
CA LEU A 29 2.55 -6.57 -9.19
C LEU A 29 1.35 -7.35 -8.62
N GLY A 30 0.10 -6.97 -8.95
CA GLY A 30 -1.10 -7.65 -8.50
C GLY A 30 -1.49 -7.35 -7.05
N TRP A 31 -1.04 -6.24 -6.48
CA TRP A 31 -1.46 -5.82 -5.16
C TRP A 31 -2.92 -5.38 -5.16
N HIS A 32 -3.62 -5.70 -4.07
CA HIS A 32 -5.05 -5.45 -3.94
C HIS A 32 -5.29 -4.17 -3.17
N ARG A 33 -5.99 -3.21 -3.77
CA ARG A 33 -6.39 -1.99 -3.08
C ARG A 33 -7.44 -2.32 -2.03
N ILE A 34 -7.15 -2.00 -0.77
CA ILE A 34 -8.02 -2.31 0.38
C ILE A 34 -8.65 -1.07 1.01
N GLY A 35 -8.23 0.13 0.61
CA GLY A 35 -8.83 1.37 1.10
C GLY A 35 -7.96 2.60 0.85
N THR A 36 -8.30 3.69 1.53
CA THR A 36 -7.54 4.94 1.56
C THR A 36 -7.48 5.48 2.97
N VAL A 37 -6.43 6.23 3.27
CA VAL A 37 -6.21 6.90 4.55
C VAL A 37 -5.65 8.30 4.32
N ASP A 38 -5.99 9.26 5.18
CA ASP A 38 -5.41 10.60 5.16
C ASP A 38 -4.18 10.66 6.06
N HIS A 39 -3.00 10.87 5.45
CA HIS A 39 -1.75 11.04 6.20
C HIS A 39 -1.63 12.49 6.65
N THR A 40 -1.55 12.69 7.96
CA THR A 40 -1.26 13.99 8.55
C THR A 40 0.26 14.14 8.71
N PHE A 41 0.83 15.22 8.17
CA PHE A 41 2.25 15.54 8.30
C PHE A 41 2.45 17.05 8.48
N GLY A 42 3.58 17.43 9.09
CA GLY A 42 3.88 18.85 9.36
C GLY A 42 2.83 19.56 10.21
N ASP A 43 2.68 20.86 10.02
CA ASP A 43 1.72 21.71 10.75
C ASP A 43 0.31 21.63 10.14
N ARG A 44 -0.28 20.42 10.16
CA ARG A 44 -1.64 20.08 9.66
C ARG A 44 -1.78 19.94 8.14
N GLU A 45 -0.71 19.58 7.45
CA GLU A 45 -0.86 19.14 6.06
C GLU A 45 -1.43 17.72 6.02
N HIS A 46 -2.33 17.49 5.07
CA HIS A 46 -2.95 16.20 4.83
C HIS A 46 -2.69 15.79 3.39
N THR A 47 -2.25 14.55 3.19
CA THR A 47 -2.20 13.96 1.84
C THR A 47 -2.92 12.61 1.86
N PRO A 48 -3.81 12.35 0.90
CA PRO A 48 -4.46 11.05 0.82
C PRO A 48 -3.46 10.00 0.35
N ALA A 49 -3.60 8.80 0.90
CA ALA A 49 -2.83 7.61 0.56
C ALA A 49 -3.76 6.44 0.23
N ILE A 50 -3.29 5.54 -0.63
CA ILE A 50 -3.96 4.29 -0.98
C ILE A 50 -3.32 3.16 -0.20
N CYS A 51 -4.14 2.35 0.47
CA CYS A 51 -3.68 1.15 1.16
C CYS A 51 -3.79 -0.07 0.23
N TYR A 52 -2.73 -0.88 0.20
CA TYR A 52 -2.65 -2.11 -0.58
C TYR A 52 -2.32 -3.31 0.31
N LEU A 53 -2.87 -4.48 -0.06
CA LEU A 53 -2.52 -5.81 0.44
C LEU A 53 -1.71 -6.56 -0.62
N ALA A 54 -0.61 -7.20 -0.20
CA ALA A 54 0.22 -7.98 -1.10
C ALA A 54 -0.51 -9.23 -1.64
N PRO A 55 -0.26 -9.64 -2.90
CA PRO A 55 -0.97 -10.73 -3.56
C PRO A 55 -0.82 -12.09 -2.88
N SER A 56 0.28 -12.33 -2.15
CA SER A 56 0.49 -13.59 -1.41
C SER A 56 -0.52 -13.82 -0.26
N PHE A 57 -1.38 -12.84 -0.01
CA PHE A 57 -2.44 -12.86 1.00
C PHE A 57 -3.80 -12.45 0.46
N ALA A 58 -3.89 -12.16 -0.85
CA ALA A 58 -5.17 -12.05 -1.52
C ALA A 58 -5.62 -13.48 -1.86
N GLU A 59 -6.86 -13.82 -1.51
CA GLU A 59 -7.42 -15.17 -1.63
C GLU A 59 -7.29 -15.78 -3.03
#